data_AF-A0A965M7V4-F1
#
_entry.id   AF-A0A965M7V4-F1
#
_cell.length_a   1.000
_cell.length_b   1.000
_cell.length_c   1.000
_cell.angle_alpha   90.00
_cell.angle_beta   90.00
_cell.angle_gamma   90.00
#
_symmetry.space_group_name_H-M   'P 1'
#
loop_
_entity.id
_entity.type
_entity.pdbx_description
1 polymer ?
#
loop_
_entity_poly.entity_id
_entity_poly.type
_entity_poly.pdbx_seq_one_letter_code
_entity_poly.pdbx_strand_id
1 'polypeptide(L)'
;ATPDTLYFQIGEVKYGKPILDRVLTWETQLSEAAKCTLISFDSTVRSNISVGLPIDLAVYQRDSLTLSQPRRIFDNDPYYSMLHSSWGQGLRRVFAEMPDPDWI
;
A
#
# COMPACT_ATOMS: atom_id res chain seq x y z
N ALA A 1 -10.68 14.43 2.74
CA ALA A 1 -11.36 13.14 2.66
C ALA A 1 -12.79 13.35 3.15
N THR A 2 -13.78 12.90 2.39
CA THR A 2 -15.18 12.80 2.82
C THR A 2 -15.48 11.34 3.13
N PRO A 3 -16.63 10.99 3.74
CA PRO A 3 -17.05 9.59 3.86
C PRO A 3 -17.06 8.86 2.51
N ASP A 4 -17.30 9.59 1.42
CA ASP A 4 -17.33 9.07 0.05
C ASP A 4 -15.95 9.06 -0.65
N THR A 5 -14.94 9.75 -0.09
CA THR A 5 -13.59 9.84 -0.67
C THR A 5 -12.56 9.75 0.44
N LEU A 6 -12.12 8.52 0.69
CA LEU A 6 -11.35 8.12 1.88
C LEU A 6 -9.88 8.56 1.85
N TYR A 7 -9.31 8.75 0.67
CA TYR A 7 -7.88 9.07 0.51
C TYR A 7 -7.64 10.01 -0.68
N PHE A 8 -6.45 10.60 -0.72
CA PHE A 8 -5.97 11.40 -1.85
C PHE A 8 -4.58 10.91 -2.27
N GLN A 9 -4.24 11.09 -3.54
CA GLN A 9 -2.92 10.81 -4.09
C GLN A 9 -2.44 11.98 -4.94
N ILE A 10 -1.12 12.16 -5.03
CA ILE A 10 -0.45 13.16 -5.86
C ILE A 10 0.75 12.54 -6.59
N GLY A 11 1.21 13.16 -7.68
CA GLY A 11 2.33 12.64 -8.49
C GLY A 11 1.93 11.45 -9.36
N GLU A 12 2.70 10.36 -9.29
CA GLU A 12 2.46 9.13 -10.06
C GLU A 12 1.48 8.20 -9.34
N VAL A 13 0.18 8.43 -9.54
CA VAL A 13 -0.89 7.83 -8.72
C VAL A 13 -1.45 6.51 -9.25
N LYS A 14 -1.25 6.21 -10.53
CA LYS A 14 -2.03 5.20 -11.27
C LYS A 14 -1.74 3.76 -10.82
N TYR A 15 -0.48 3.45 -10.49
CA TYR A 15 -0.02 2.09 -10.23
C TYR A 15 -0.47 1.57 -8.85
N GLY A 16 -0.43 2.42 -7.83
CA GLY A 16 -0.82 2.07 -6.46
C GLY A 16 -2.32 2.21 -6.16
N LYS A 17 -3.07 2.94 -7.00
CA LYS A 17 -4.50 3.18 -6.80
C LYS A 17 -5.35 1.90 -6.64
N PRO A 18 -5.17 0.83 -7.45
CA PRO A 18 -6.10 -0.31 -7.41
C PRO A 18 -6.08 -1.12 -6.11
N ILE A 19 -5.01 -1.08 -5.30
CA ILE A 19 -4.99 -1.74 -3.99
C ILE A 19 -5.67 -0.87 -2.93
N LEU A 20 -5.49 0.46 -2.99
CA LEU A 20 -6.17 1.40 -2.11
C LEU A 20 -7.69 1.32 -2.30
N ASP A 21 -8.16 1.28 -3.55
CA ASP A 21 -9.59 1.16 -3.89
C ASP A 21 -10.22 -0.16 -3.41
N ARG A 22 -9.44 -1.24 -3.29
CA ARG A 22 -9.96 -2.56 -2.90
C ARG A 22 -9.97 -2.81 -1.39
N VAL A 23 -9.05 -2.17 -0.66
CA VAL A 23 -8.79 -2.51 0.75
C VAL A 23 -9.25 -1.40 1.70
N LEU A 24 -9.11 -0.13 1.32
CA LEU A 24 -9.41 0.97 2.24
C LEU A 24 -10.92 1.21 2.34
N THR A 25 -11.39 1.22 3.59
CA THR A 25 -12.73 1.65 4.01
C THR A 25 -12.61 2.70 5.12
N TRP A 26 -13.71 3.36 5.47
CA TRP A 26 -13.73 4.34 6.56
C TRP A 26 -13.36 3.73 7.92
N GLU A 27 -13.65 2.45 8.11
CA GLU A 27 -13.41 1.67 9.32
C GLU A 27 -12.02 1.04 9.36
N THR A 28 -11.22 1.19 8.30
CA THR A 28 -9.88 0.59 8.22
C THR A 28 -8.98 1.12 9.33
N GLN A 29 -8.35 0.21 10.09
CA GLN A 29 -7.44 0.60 11.16
C GLN A 29 -6.17 1.26 10.62
N LEU A 30 -5.57 2.17 11.39
CA LEU A 30 -4.36 2.90 10.96
C LEU A 30 -3.19 1.96 10.58
N SER A 31 -3.05 0.83 11.28
CA SER A 31 -2.04 -0.19 10.98
C SER A 31 -2.26 -0.84 9.60
N GLU A 32 -3.52 -1.12 9.25
CA GLU A 32 -3.89 -1.69 7.96
C GLU A 32 -3.79 -0.67 6.84
N ALA A 33 -4.17 0.58 7.09
CA ALA A 33 -4.02 1.68 6.15
C ALA A 33 -2.53 1.94 5.86
N ALA A 34 -1.67 1.92 6.87
CA ALA A 34 -0.21 2.02 6.70
C ALA A 34 0.34 0.87 5.84
N LYS A 35 -0.03 -0.38 6.17
CA LYS A 35 0.33 -1.57 5.37
C LYS A 35 -0.12 -1.44 3.91
N CYS A 36 -1.38 -1.05 3.67
CA CYS A 36 -1.95 -0.85 2.33
C CYS A 36 -1.20 0.25 1.55
N THR A 37 -0.86 1.35 2.22
CA THR A 37 -0.08 2.46 1.64
C THR A 37 1.29 1.98 1.17
N LEU A 38 1.98 1.14 1.96
CA LEU A 38 3.28 0.59 1.56
C LEU A 38 3.18 -0.37 0.38
N ILE A 39 2.12 -1.18 0.29
CA ILE A 39 1.86 -2.04 -0.89
C ILE A 39 1.58 -1.18 -2.14
N SER A 40 0.87 -0.07 -1.98
CA SER A 40 0.63 0.90 -3.06
C SER A 40 1.95 1.51 -3.57
N PHE A 41 2.87 1.87 -2.66
CA PHE A 41 4.21 2.32 -3.05
C PHE A 41 5.03 1.22 -3.72
N ASP A 42 5.01 -0.01 -3.21
CA ASP A 42 5.73 -1.15 -3.80
C ASP A 42 5.35 -1.38 -5.27
N SER A 43 4.05 -1.36 -5.56
CA SER A 43 3.53 -1.49 -6.92
C SER A 43 3.99 -0.36 -7.84
N THR A 44 4.09 0.86 -7.28
CA THR A 44 4.47 2.07 -8.02
C THR A 44 5.97 2.11 -8.31
N VAL A 45 6.82 1.86 -7.31
CA VAL A 45 8.29 1.82 -7.45
C VAL A 45 8.73 0.79 -8.50
N ARG A 46 8.08 -0.38 -8.53
CA ARG A 46 8.41 -1.43 -9.52
C ARG A 46 8.02 -1.07 -10.95
N SER A 47 7.05 -0.16 -11.11
CA SER A 47 6.43 0.12 -12.41
C SER A 47 6.82 1.48 -12.98
N ASN A 48 7.35 2.38 -12.16
CA ASN A 48 7.77 3.70 -12.58
C ASN A 48 9.03 4.16 -11.82
N ILE A 49 10.13 4.36 -12.56
CA ILE A 49 11.44 4.76 -12.04
C ILE A 49 11.48 6.17 -11.41
N SER A 50 10.47 7.01 -11.65
CA SER A 50 10.37 8.33 -11.03
C SER A 50 9.97 8.28 -9.56
N VAL A 51 9.49 7.11 -9.09
CA VAL A 51 9.13 6.86 -7.70
C VAL A 51 10.14 5.88 -7.10
N GLY A 52 10.69 6.23 -5.93
CA GLY A 52 11.72 5.43 -5.28
C GLY A 52 11.74 5.64 -3.78
N LEU A 53 12.63 4.89 -3.12
CA LEU A 53 12.93 5.02 -1.70
C LEU A 53 13.96 6.15 -1.47
N PRO A 54 14.03 6.72 -0.25
CA PRO A 54 13.24 6.36 0.93
C PRO A 54 11.80 6.90 0.92
N ILE A 55 10.91 6.22 1.64
CA ILE A 55 9.53 6.65 1.88
C ILE A 55 9.41 7.17 3.32
N ASP A 56 8.90 8.39 3.47
CA ASP A 56 8.53 8.94 4.78
C ASP A 56 7.06 8.65 5.08
N LEU A 57 6.82 7.95 6.19
CA LEU A 57 5.49 7.58 6.65
C LEU A 57 5.22 8.19 8.03
N ALA A 58 4.09 8.88 8.16
CA ALA A 58 3.59 9.38 9.44
C ALA A 58 2.17 8.89 9.69
N VAL A 59 1.88 8.52 10.94
CA VAL A 59 0.56 8.08 11.37
C VAL A 59 0.03 9.04 12.43
N TYR A 60 -1.22 9.46 12.27
CA TYR A 60 -1.88 10.37 13.21
C TYR A 60 -3.10 9.69 13.81
N GLN A 61 -3.11 9.57 15.13
CA GLN A 61 -4.27 9.08 15.87
C GLN A 61 -5.24 10.22 16.10
N ARG A 62 -6.54 9.98 15.85
CA ARG A 62 -7.59 10.97 16.08
C ARG A 62 -7.51 11.50 17.52
N ASP A 63 -7.65 12.82 17.66
CA ASP A 63 -7.67 13.56 18.93
C ASP A 63 -6.38 13.49 19.77
N SER A 64 -5.28 12.91 19.27
CA SER A 64 -4.03 12.83 20.03
C SER A 64 -3.29 14.17 20.13
N LEU A 65 -3.52 15.07 19.16
CA LEU A 65 -2.76 16.32 18.94
C LEU A 65 -1.23 16.12 18.94
N THR A 66 -0.79 14.88 18.73
CA THR A 66 0.59 14.43 18.79
C THR A 66 0.82 13.50 17.62
N LEU A 67 1.79 13.84 16.76
CA LEU A 67 2.19 12.96 15.68
C LEU A 67 2.99 11.80 16.27
N SER A 68 2.63 10.56 15.91
CA SER A 68 3.49 9.42 16.22
C SER A 68 4.85 9.60 15.53
N GLN A 69 5.90 8.95 16.04
CA GLN A 69 7.24 9.09 15.46
C GLN A 69 7.21 8.74 13.96
N PRO A 70 7.49 9.70 13.06
CA PRO A 70 7.56 9.43 11.64
C PRO A 70 8.62 8.37 11.37
N ARG A 71 8.32 7.43 10.48
CA ARG A 71 9.23 6.37 10.08
C ARG A 71 9.71 6.64 8.67
N ARG A 72 11.03 6.70 8.49
CA ARG A 72 11.67 6.68 7.18
C ARG A 72 12.01 5.24 6.80
N ILE A 73 11.48 4.79 5.67
CA ILE A 73 11.65 3.43 5.14
C ILE A 73 12.69 3.50 4.04
N PHE A 74 13.78 2.77 4.20
CA PHE A 74 14.89 2.67 3.24
C PHE A 74 14.83 1.37 2.44
N ASP A 75 15.66 1.25 1.40
CA ASP A 75 15.77 0.05 0.55
C ASP A 75 16.02 -1.25 1.32
N ASN A 76 16.70 -1.18 2.47
CA ASN A 76 17.03 -2.33 3.31
C ASN A 76 16.09 -2.50 4.51
N ASP A 77 14.95 -1.80 4.56
CA ASP A 77 14.00 -1.94 5.66
C ASP A 77 13.46 -3.40 5.71
N PRO A 78 13.66 -4.13 6.83
CA PRO A 78 13.26 -5.54 6.90
C PRO A 78 11.76 -5.76 6.76
N TYR A 79 10.95 -4.81 7.28
CA TYR A 79 9.49 -4.91 7.19
C TYR A 79 9.00 -4.65 5.78
N TYR A 80 9.57 -3.65 5.09
CA TYR A 80 9.24 -3.37 3.70
C TYR A 80 9.62 -4.53 2.77
N SER A 81 10.81 -5.11 2.97
CA SER A 81 11.28 -6.29 2.21
C SER A 81 10.39 -7.51 2.42
N MET A 82 10.00 -7.77 3.68
CA MET A 82 9.05 -8.83 4.03
C MET A 82 7.69 -8.60 3.38
N LEU A 83 7.17 -7.37 3.43
CA LEU A 83 5.87 -7.01 2.87
C LEU A 83 5.85 -7.17 1.35
N HIS A 84 6.87 -6.70 0.64
CA HIS A 84 7.06 -6.91 -0.80
C HIS A 84 7.01 -8.41 -1.16
N SER A 85 7.83 -9.21 -0.49
CA SER A 85 7.97 -10.64 -0.76
C SER A 85 6.67 -11.41 -0.47
N SER A 86 6.04 -11.12 0.67
CA SER A 86 4.83 -11.80 1.11
C SER A 86 3.63 -11.46 0.22
N TRP A 87 3.50 -10.19 -0.17
CA TRP A 87 2.44 -9.75 -1.06
C TRP A 87 2.55 -10.38 -2.45
N GLY A 88 3.76 -10.36 -3.02
CA GLY A 88 4.02 -10.98 -4.33
C GLY A 88 3.75 -12.48 -4.35
N GLN A 89 4.13 -13.21 -3.29
CA GLN A 89 3.85 -14.64 -3.16
C GLN A 89 2.34 -14.91 -2.99
N GLY A 90 1.65 -14.13 -2.16
CA GLY A 90 0.21 -14.25 -1.95
C GLY A 90 -0.58 -14.05 -3.23
N LEU A 91 -0.25 -13.02 -4.03
CA LEU A 91 -0.91 -12.78 -5.32
C LEU A 91 -0.74 -13.93 -6.30
N ARG A 92 0.48 -14.48 -6.42
CA ARG A 92 0.75 -15.63 -7.30
C ARG A 92 -0.03 -16.87 -6.88
N ARG A 93 -0.13 -17.09 -5.56
CA ARG A 93 -0.90 -18.21 -5.01
C ARG A 93 -2.38 -18.07 -5.35
N VAL A 94 -2.98 -16.92 -5.05
CA VAL A 94 -4.41 -16.67 -5.33
C VAL A 94 -4.69 -16.78 -6.84
N PHE A 95 -3.78 -16.29 -7.69
CA PHE A 95 -3.91 -16.43 -9.13
C PHE A 95 -3.87 -17.90 -9.60
N ALA A 96 -2.97 -18.72 -9.04
CA ALA A 96 -2.87 -20.14 -9.38
C ALA A 96 -4.06 -20.99 -8.87
N GLU A 97 -4.81 -20.49 -7.90
CA GLU A 97 -6.03 -21.12 -7.38
C GLU A 97 -7.28 -20.75 -8.21
N MET A 98 -7.18 -19.79 -9.16
CA MET A 98 -8.28 -19.44 -10.05
C MET A 98 -8.46 -20.50 -11.14
N PRO A 99 -9.71 -20.82 -11.53
CA PRO A 99 -9.96 -21.76 -12.62
C PRO A 99 -9.45 -21.20 -13.95
N ASP A 100 -8.93 -22.08 -14.79
CA ASP A 100 -8.60 -21.73 -16.17
C ASP A 100 -9.87 -21.35 -16.94
N PRO A 101 -9.76 -20.46 -17.95
CA PRO A 101 -10.87 -20.15 -18.84
C PRO A 101 -11.40 -21.40 -19.53
N ASP A 102 -12.70 -21.65 -19.49
CA ASP A 102 -13.35 -22.82 -20.09
C ASP A 102 -13.50 -22.73 -21.62
N TRP A 103 -13.11 -21.60 -22.21
CA TRP A 103 -13.13 -21.33 -23.66
C TRP A 103 -11.75 -21.43 -24.33
N ILE A 104 -10.73 -21.94 -23.64
CA ILE A 104 -9.40 -22.26 -24.18
C ILE A 104 -9.20 -23.77 -24.12
#